data_AF-A0A1Y4HF70-F1
#
_entry.id   AF-A0A1Y4HF70-F1
#
_cell.length_a   1.000
_cell.length_b   1.000
_cell.length_c   1.000
_cell.angle_alpha   90.00
_cell.angle_beta   90.00
_cell.angle_gamma   90.00
#
_symmetry.space_group_name_H-M   'P 1'
#
loop_
_entity.id
_entity.type
_entity.pdbx_description
1 polymer ?
#
loop_
_entity_poly.entity_id
_entity_poly.type
_entity_poly.pdbx_seq_one_letter_code
_entity_poly.pdbx_strand_id
1 'polypeptide(L)'
;MRRTGNRKFIHPQELLRQVEKQLVSALCRIGKKPEGWLPHTVFVEEEGDSPVYTMYRLLDIRKDGNCTLYNPQTGERFTSRHLREINIEWLVTLWERYLELCPEEREGSVAETWPEKGTDIRAFVWSCGLAGRDVPDEKLVRMWQESPVRNTDDPEDGTLYEVECLTPDELAERINDDGFAYAEDYVRFIDMGHLQTDVE
;
A
#
# COMPACT_ATOMS: atom_id res chain seq x y z
N MET A 1 -6.98 -4.46 -38.57
CA MET A 1 -7.38 -5.22 -37.37
C MET A 1 -6.44 -4.82 -36.23
N ARG A 2 -6.86 -3.92 -35.34
CA ARG A 2 -6.13 -3.60 -34.11
C ARG A 2 -6.71 -4.46 -32.99
N ARG A 3 -5.88 -5.24 -32.31
CA ARG A 3 -6.27 -6.03 -31.14
C ARG A 3 -6.57 -5.06 -30.00
N THR A 4 -7.83 -4.89 -29.65
CA THR A 4 -8.26 -4.23 -28.41
C THR A 4 -7.88 -5.14 -27.25
N GLY A 5 -6.78 -4.81 -26.57
CA GLY A 5 -6.41 -5.47 -25.32
C GLY A 5 -7.35 -4.99 -24.21
N ASN A 6 -8.27 -5.83 -23.77
CA ASN A 6 -9.05 -5.62 -22.54
C ASN A 6 -8.07 -5.45 -21.37
N ARG A 7 -7.86 -4.22 -20.88
CA ARG A 7 -7.13 -3.97 -19.64
C ARG A 7 -8.03 -4.41 -18.48
N LYS A 8 -7.61 -5.45 -17.75
CA LYS A 8 -8.36 -5.98 -16.60
C LYS A 8 -8.21 -5.02 -15.41
N PHE A 9 -9.33 -4.61 -14.83
CA PHE A 9 -9.37 -3.95 -13.52
C PHE A 9 -8.82 -4.90 -12.45
N ILE A 10 -7.86 -4.45 -11.66
CA ILE A 10 -7.26 -5.21 -10.56
C ILE A 10 -7.70 -4.56 -9.25
N HIS A 11 -8.29 -5.35 -8.35
CA HIS A 11 -8.72 -4.88 -7.03
C HIS A 11 -7.51 -4.48 -6.16
N PRO A 12 -7.56 -3.42 -5.34
CA PRO A 12 -6.41 -2.97 -4.53
C PRO A 12 -5.79 -4.06 -3.64
N GLN A 13 -6.61 -4.89 -3.01
CA GLN A 13 -6.11 -6.04 -2.23
C GLN A 13 -5.38 -7.07 -3.10
N GLU A 14 -5.80 -7.23 -4.36
CA GLU A 14 -5.12 -8.11 -5.30
C GLU A 14 -3.78 -7.51 -5.73
N LEU A 15 -3.71 -6.18 -5.88
CA LEU A 15 -2.44 -5.48 -6.15
C LEU A 15 -1.47 -5.65 -4.97
N LEU A 16 -1.91 -5.41 -3.73
CA LEU A 16 -1.08 -5.61 -2.54
C LEU A 16 -0.55 -7.03 -2.44
N ARG A 17 -1.41 -8.04 -2.69
CA ARG A 17 -1.01 -9.44 -2.72
C ARG A 17 -0.02 -9.76 -3.84
N GLN A 18 -0.11 -9.09 -4.98
CA GLN A 18 0.86 -9.23 -6.08
C GLN A 18 2.21 -8.63 -5.70
N VAL A 19 2.23 -7.44 -5.10
CA VAL A 19 3.44 -6.77 -4.61
C VAL A 19 4.12 -7.61 -3.53
N GLU A 20 3.36 -8.09 -2.54
CA GLU A 20 3.86 -8.98 -1.49
C GLU A 20 4.53 -10.23 -2.09
N LYS A 21 3.85 -10.92 -3.02
CA LYS A 21 4.41 -12.10 -3.71
C LYS A 21 5.70 -11.79 -4.45
N GLN A 22 5.79 -10.63 -5.11
CA GLN A 22 6.99 -10.21 -5.82
C GLN A 22 8.14 -9.95 -4.84
N LEU A 23 7.90 -9.24 -3.73
CA LEU A 23 8.88 -8.98 -2.68
C LEU A 23 9.39 -10.28 -2.05
N VAL A 24 8.49 -11.16 -1.62
CA VAL A 24 8.86 -12.48 -1.07
C VAL A 24 9.69 -13.26 -2.07
N SER A 25 9.27 -13.27 -3.35
CA SER A 25 10.01 -13.98 -4.40
C SER A 25 11.39 -13.38 -4.66
N ALA A 26 11.56 -12.05 -4.59
CA ALA A 26 12.84 -11.38 -4.74
C ALA A 26 13.77 -11.74 -3.57
N LEU A 27 13.28 -11.62 -2.33
CA LEU A 27 14.02 -11.97 -1.11
C LEU A 27 14.47 -13.44 -1.11
N CYS A 28 13.63 -14.36 -1.58
CA CYS A 28 13.97 -15.79 -1.67
C CYS A 28 15.05 -16.10 -2.72
N ARG A 29 15.20 -15.25 -3.75
CA ARG A 29 16.19 -15.43 -4.81
C ARG A 29 17.57 -14.88 -4.45
N ILE A 30 17.68 -14.11 -3.38
CA ILE A 30 18.96 -13.55 -2.92
C ILE A 30 19.97 -14.68 -2.69
N GLY A 31 20.99 -14.72 -3.55
CA GLY A 31 22.05 -15.72 -3.49
C GLY A 31 23.18 -15.33 -2.53
N LYS A 32 23.53 -14.04 -2.51
CA LYS A 32 24.58 -13.49 -1.66
C LYS A 32 23.96 -12.78 -0.47
N LYS A 33 24.33 -13.17 0.75
CA LYS A 33 23.90 -12.51 1.99
C LYS A 33 25.01 -11.55 2.45
N PRO A 34 24.93 -10.23 2.15
CA PRO A 34 25.97 -9.29 2.55
C PRO A 34 26.02 -9.13 4.07
N GLU A 35 27.20 -8.77 4.59
CA GLU A 35 27.37 -8.47 6.01
C GLU A 35 26.52 -7.27 6.41
N GLY A 36 25.87 -7.35 7.59
CA GLY A 36 24.99 -6.29 8.09
C GLY A 36 23.59 -6.24 7.48
N TRP A 37 23.21 -7.19 6.61
CA TRP A 37 21.84 -7.33 6.13
C TRP A 37 20.94 -8.02 7.15
N LEU A 38 21.37 -9.19 7.62
CA LEU A 38 20.74 -9.94 8.71
C LEU A 38 21.70 -10.05 9.91
N PRO A 39 21.19 -10.09 11.16
CA PRO A 39 19.77 -10.08 11.51
C PRO A 39 19.12 -8.69 11.38
N HIS A 40 17.86 -8.64 10.94
CA HIS A 40 17.10 -7.39 10.74
C HIS A 40 15.85 -7.33 11.62
N THR A 41 15.44 -6.14 12.06
CA THR A 41 14.18 -5.99 12.82
C THR A 41 13.01 -5.98 11.86
N VAL A 42 11.96 -6.75 12.16
CA VAL A 42 10.73 -6.83 11.37
C VAL A 42 9.52 -6.93 12.30
N PHE A 43 8.34 -6.54 11.82
CA PHE A 43 7.07 -6.74 12.53
C PHE A 43 6.19 -7.72 11.79
N VAL A 44 5.58 -8.63 12.55
CA VAL A 44 4.63 -9.63 12.06
C VAL A 44 3.26 -9.29 12.60
N GLU A 45 2.25 -9.28 11.74
CA GLU A 45 0.86 -9.16 12.15
C GLU A 45 0.38 -10.54 12.63
N GLU A 46 0.13 -10.68 13.92
CA GLU A 46 -0.33 -11.94 14.51
C GLU A 46 -1.85 -11.90 14.74
N GLU A 47 -2.51 -13.03 14.42
CA GLU A 47 -3.94 -13.20 14.62
C GLU A 47 -4.26 -13.30 16.13
N GLY A 48 -5.17 -12.45 16.60
CA GLY A 48 -5.71 -12.43 17.96
C GLY A 48 -7.09 -11.75 17.97
N ASP A 49 -7.61 -11.44 19.17
CA ASP A 49 -8.89 -10.70 19.31
C ASP A 49 -8.83 -9.29 18.67
N SER A 50 -7.62 -8.79 18.44
CA SER A 50 -7.31 -7.58 17.66
C SER A 50 -5.96 -7.79 16.98
N PRO A 51 -5.68 -7.18 15.82
CA PRO A 51 -4.39 -7.30 15.16
C PRO A 51 -3.29 -6.76 16.07
N VAL A 52 -2.29 -7.61 16.38
CA VAL A 52 -1.12 -7.22 17.18
C VAL A 52 0.12 -7.35 16.31
N TYR A 53 0.89 -6.26 16.23
CA TYR A 53 2.19 -6.27 15.59
C TYR A 53 3.25 -6.72 16.60
N THR A 54 3.77 -7.93 16.41
CA THR A 54 4.85 -8.47 17.23
C THR A 54 6.19 -8.22 16.55
N MET A 55 7.13 -7.59 17.27
CA MET A 55 8.48 -7.32 16.78
C MET A 55 9.35 -8.58 16.88
N TYR A 56 10.05 -8.90 15.79
CA TYR A 56 11.02 -9.99 15.70
C TYR A 56 12.37 -9.54 15.11
N ARG A 57 13.41 -10.34 15.35
CA ARG A 57 14.66 -10.30 14.58
C ARG A 57 14.63 -11.40 13.53
N LEU A 58 14.58 -11.02 12.26
CA LEU A 58 14.74 -11.91 11.12
C LEU A 58 16.20 -12.35 11.03
N LEU A 59 16.46 -13.63 11.23
CA LEU A 59 17.81 -14.19 11.28
C LEU A 59 18.22 -14.87 9.98
N ASP A 60 17.27 -15.48 9.26
CA ASP A 60 17.55 -16.23 8.05
C ASP A 60 16.34 -16.26 7.12
N ILE A 61 16.62 -16.35 5.82
CA ILE A 61 15.63 -16.48 4.74
C ILE A 61 16.04 -17.69 3.89
N ARG A 62 15.05 -18.57 3.65
CA ARG A 62 15.19 -19.77 2.83
C ARG A 62 14.50 -19.58 1.48
N LYS A 63 14.96 -20.33 0.48
CA LYS A 63 14.47 -20.25 -0.91
C LYS A 63 12.99 -20.66 -1.08
N ASP A 64 12.44 -21.37 -0.11
CA ASP A 64 11.06 -21.87 -0.10
C ASP A 64 10.06 -20.86 0.51
N GLY A 65 10.50 -19.66 0.88
CA GLY A 65 9.66 -18.64 1.53
C GLY A 65 9.65 -18.71 3.06
N ASN A 66 10.23 -19.76 3.64
CA ASN A 66 10.35 -19.85 5.09
C ASN A 66 11.49 -18.97 5.61
N CYS A 67 11.32 -18.47 6.83
CA CYS A 67 12.28 -17.64 7.51
C CYS A 67 12.50 -18.10 8.97
N THR A 68 13.60 -17.63 9.55
CA THR A 68 13.87 -17.77 10.98
C THR A 68 13.64 -16.45 11.68
N LEU A 69 12.71 -16.41 12.63
CA LEU A 69 12.43 -15.26 13.48
C LEU A 69 12.88 -15.54 14.92
N TYR A 70 13.46 -14.53 15.57
CA TYR A 70 13.77 -14.54 16.99
C TYR A 70 12.96 -13.45 17.69
N ASN A 71 12.21 -13.83 18.72
CA ASN A 71 11.48 -12.89 19.55
C ASN A 71 12.40 -12.43 20.70
N PRO A 72 12.84 -11.16 20.73
CA PRO A 72 13.72 -10.69 21.79
C PRO A 72 13.01 -10.53 23.15
N GLN A 73 11.68 -10.47 23.18
CA GLN A 73 10.90 -10.37 24.41
C GLN A 73 10.75 -11.74 25.09
N THR A 74 10.42 -12.78 24.32
CA THR A 74 10.21 -14.13 24.87
C THR A 74 11.47 -15.00 24.83
N GLY A 75 12.48 -14.62 24.03
CA GLY A 75 13.68 -15.41 23.77
C GLY A 75 13.44 -16.58 22.81
N GLU A 76 12.23 -16.71 22.25
CA GLU A 76 11.88 -17.83 21.38
C GLU A 76 12.45 -17.66 19.97
N ARG A 77 12.79 -18.80 19.36
CA ARG A 77 13.30 -18.89 18.00
C ARG A 77 12.39 -19.78 17.17
N PHE A 78 11.80 -19.19 16.13
CA PHE A 78 10.91 -19.86 15.21
C PHE A 78 11.63 -20.05 13.88
N THR A 79 11.93 -21.29 13.49
CA THR A 79 12.73 -21.61 12.29
C THR A 79 11.89 -21.87 11.03
N SER A 80 10.57 -21.86 11.16
CA SER A 80 9.61 -22.26 10.11
C SER A 80 8.45 -21.29 9.94
N ARG A 81 8.62 -20.01 10.31
CA ARG A 81 7.66 -18.95 9.96
C ARG A 81 7.79 -18.63 8.47
N HIS A 82 6.80 -17.98 7.88
CA HIS A 82 6.80 -17.63 6.47
C HIS A 82 6.99 -16.11 6.28
N LEU A 83 7.74 -15.69 5.25
CA LEU A 83 8.01 -14.27 4.98
C LEU A 83 6.74 -13.42 4.83
N ARG A 84 5.69 -13.96 4.19
CA ARG A 84 4.36 -13.32 4.06
C ARG A 84 3.66 -12.97 5.37
N GLU A 85 4.12 -13.49 6.50
CA GLU A 85 3.58 -13.09 7.81
C GLU A 85 4.17 -11.75 8.26
N ILE A 86 5.32 -11.36 7.72
CA ILE A 86 5.94 -10.06 7.97
C ILE A 86 5.12 -9.00 7.24
N ASN A 87 4.80 -7.92 7.93
CA ASN A 87 4.10 -6.78 7.35
C ASN A 87 4.85 -6.27 6.10
N ILE A 88 4.08 -5.95 5.05
CA ILE A 88 4.61 -5.65 3.71
C ILE A 88 5.62 -4.50 3.71
N GLU A 89 5.44 -3.47 4.55
CA GLU A 89 6.36 -2.35 4.66
C GLU A 89 7.74 -2.80 5.13
N TRP A 90 7.79 -3.76 6.07
CA TRP A 90 9.05 -4.33 6.55
C TRP A 90 9.72 -5.27 5.52
N LEU A 91 8.94 -5.89 4.63
CA LEU A 91 9.50 -6.59 3.47
C LEU A 91 10.15 -5.61 2.48
N VAL A 92 9.55 -4.44 2.28
CA VAL A 92 10.12 -3.35 1.47
C VAL A 92 11.42 -2.84 2.11
N THR A 93 11.41 -2.47 3.39
CA THR A 93 12.61 -2.00 4.10
C THR A 93 13.76 -3.02 4.03
N LEU A 94 13.46 -4.31 4.19
CA LEU A 94 14.45 -5.38 4.10
C LEU A 94 15.06 -5.51 2.69
N TRP A 95 14.24 -5.35 1.66
CA TRP A 95 14.67 -5.38 0.26
C TRP A 95 15.50 -4.15 -0.10
N GLU A 96 15.08 -2.95 0.29
CA GLU A 96 15.85 -1.72 0.10
C GLU A 96 17.21 -1.79 0.79
N ARG A 97 17.23 -2.28 2.03
CA ARG A 97 18.49 -2.50 2.76
C ARG A 97 19.42 -3.47 2.05
N TYR A 98 18.88 -4.50 1.39
CA TYR A 98 19.68 -5.40 0.56
C TYR A 98 20.32 -4.67 -0.63
N LEU A 99 19.52 -3.87 -1.35
CA LEU A 99 19.99 -3.09 -2.51
C LEU A 99 21.05 -2.04 -2.14
N GLU A 100 20.95 -1.43 -0.95
CA GLU A 100 22.01 -0.55 -0.42
C GLU A 100 23.35 -1.26 -0.25
N LEU A 101 23.31 -2.51 0.23
CA LEU A 101 24.51 -3.32 0.48
C LEU A 101 25.02 -4.05 -0.77
N CYS A 102 24.20 -4.11 -1.82
CA CYS A 102 24.49 -4.78 -3.10
C CYS A 102 24.08 -3.87 -4.28
N PRO A 103 24.80 -2.76 -4.54
CA PRO A 103 24.43 -1.80 -5.58
C PRO A 103 24.41 -2.40 -6.99
N GLU A 104 25.20 -3.45 -7.25
CA GLU A 104 25.22 -4.22 -8.50
C GLU A 104 23.83 -4.82 -8.83
N GLU A 105 23.08 -5.26 -7.81
CA GLU A 105 21.73 -5.83 -7.93
C GLU A 105 20.67 -4.75 -8.16
N ARG A 106 21.00 -3.49 -7.83
CA ARG A 106 20.14 -2.32 -8.10
C ARG A 106 20.11 -2.00 -9.59
N GLU A 107 21.23 -2.14 -10.29
CA GLU A 107 21.31 -1.93 -11.75
C GLU A 107 20.70 -3.09 -12.55
N GLY A 108 20.69 -4.31 -11.99
CA GLY A 108 20.02 -5.49 -12.60
C GLY A 108 18.52 -5.63 -12.30
N SER A 109 17.98 -4.88 -11.33
CA SER A 109 16.56 -4.92 -10.94
C SER A 109 15.70 -3.82 -11.59
N VAL A 110 16.30 -2.89 -12.33
CA VAL A 110 15.58 -1.96 -13.21
C VAL A 110 15.35 -2.61 -14.58
N ALA A 111 14.72 -3.78 -14.58
CA ALA A 111 14.09 -4.33 -15.77
C ALA A 111 12.99 -5.31 -15.37
N GLU A 112 11.76 -4.86 -15.66
CA GLU A 112 10.53 -5.64 -15.79
C GLU A 112 9.66 -5.82 -14.52
N THR A 113 8.60 -5.01 -14.52
CA THR A 113 7.37 -5.00 -13.70
C THR A 113 7.38 -4.27 -12.36
N TRP A 114 7.99 -3.09 -12.31
CA TRP A 114 7.30 -1.97 -11.67
C TRP A 114 6.47 -1.29 -12.76
N PRO A 115 5.25 -0.77 -12.50
CA PRO A 115 4.58 0.06 -13.49
C PRO A 115 5.46 1.28 -13.78
N GLU A 116 6.26 1.19 -14.84
CA GLU A 116 7.04 2.29 -15.36
C GLU A 116 6.07 3.41 -15.71
N LYS A 117 6.20 4.54 -15.00
CA LYS A 117 5.58 5.83 -15.28
C LYS A 117 4.04 5.83 -15.36
N GLY A 118 3.40 6.45 -14.36
CA GLY A 118 2.21 7.26 -14.63
C GLY A 118 0.98 7.06 -13.76
N THR A 119 1.05 6.32 -12.65
CA THR A 119 -0.10 6.28 -11.72
C THR A 119 -0.01 7.46 -10.75
N ASP A 120 -0.85 8.47 -10.93
CA ASP A 120 -1.01 9.61 -10.01
C ASP A 120 -2.15 9.28 -9.05
N ILE A 121 -1.87 8.36 -8.11
CA ILE A 121 -2.88 7.90 -7.16
C ILE A 121 -3.11 8.98 -6.11
N ARG A 122 -4.36 9.39 -5.94
CA ARG A 122 -4.82 10.37 -4.95
C ARG A 122 -5.90 9.77 -4.07
N ALA A 123 -5.87 10.11 -2.79
CA ALA A 123 -6.91 9.81 -1.83
C ALA A 123 -7.92 10.96 -1.78
N PHE A 124 -9.17 10.67 -2.12
CA PHE A 124 -10.29 11.59 -1.96
C PHE A 124 -10.99 11.32 -0.64
N VAL A 125 -11.19 12.37 0.16
CA VAL A 125 -11.89 12.32 1.44
C VAL A 125 -13.11 13.21 1.37
N TRP A 126 -14.28 12.70 1.74
CA TRP A 126 -15.52 13.48 1.75
C TRP A 126 -16.49 13.01 2.83
N SER A 127 -17.28 13.95 3.35
CA SER A 127 -18.27 13.65 4.37
C SER A 127 -19.37 12.71 3.89
N CYS A 128 -19.80 11.81 4.76
CA CYS A 128 -20.98 10.96 4.55
C CYS A 128 -22.27 11.77 4.29
N GLY A 129 -22.31 13.03 4.76
CA GLY A 129 -23.44 13.94 4.53
C GLY A 129 -23.47 14.56 3.14
N LEU A 130 -22.36 14.56 2.39
CA LEU A 130 -22.31 15.16 1.05
C LEU A 130 -22.86 14.22 -0.03
N ALA A 131 -22.38 12.98 -0.04
CA ALA A 131 -22.71 12.00 -1.07
C ALA A 131 -22.44 10.58 -0.59
N GLY A 132 -23.25 9.63 -1.08
CA GLY A 132 -23.09 8.21 -0.79
C GLY A 132 -21.73 7.64 -1.20
N ARG A 133 -21.35 6.53 -0.55
CA ARG A 133 -20.08 5.83 -0.81
C ARG A 133 -19.92 5.35 -2.25
N ASP A 134 -21.00 5.23 -3.01
CA ASP A 134 -21.08 4.71 -4.39
C ASP A 134 -20.99 5.79 -5.47
N VAL A 135 -20.75 7.06 -5.11
CA VAL A 135 -20.52 8.16 -6.07
C VAL A 135 -19.46 7.76 -7.12
N PRO A 136 -19.67 7.97 -8.43
CA PRO A 136 -18.66 7.64 -9.45
C PRO A 136 -17.39 8.50 -9.33
N ASP A 137 -16.25 7.96 -9.74
CA ASP A 137 -14.95 8.63 -9.64
C ASP A 137 -14.93 9.99 -10.35
N GLU A 138 -15.50 10.09 -11.56
CA GLU A 138 -15.54 11.35 -12.32
C GLU A 138 -16.43 12.42 -11.66
N LYS A 139 -17.45 11.98 -10.91
CA LYS A 139 -18.35 12.88 -10.16
C LYS A 139 -17.66 13.35 -8.87
N LEU A 140 -16.94 12.46 -8.19
CA LEU A 140 -16.17 12.79 -6.99
C LEU A 140 -15.01 13.76 -7.29
N VAL A 141 -14.30 13.55 -8.40
CA VAL A 141 -13.24 14.47 -8.86
C VAL A 141 -13.81 15.85 -9.19
N ARG A 142 -15.00 15.92 -9.79
CA ARG A 142 -15.68 17.21 -10.02
C ARG A 142 -16.09 17.88 -8.71
N MET A 143 -16.66 17.13 -7.76
CA MET A 143 -17.01 17.66 -6.44
C MET A 143 -15.79 18.23 -5.72
N TRP A 144 -14.61 17.61 -5.87
CA TRP A 144 -13.35 18.17 -5.39
C TRP A 144 -12.94 19.46 -6.10
N GLN A 145 -13.02 19.51 -7.43
CA GLN A 145 -12.68 20.70 -8.21
C GLN A 145 -13.61 21.89 -7.95
N GLU A 146 -14.88 21.59 -7.64
CA GLU A 146 -15.93 22.57 -7.37
C GLU A 146 -16.11 22.83 -5.86
N SER A 147 -15.31 22.18 -5.02
CA SER A 147 -15.36 22.27 -3.55
C SER A 147 -15.16 23.72 -3.08
N PRO A 148 -15.94 24.19 -2.09
CA PRO A 148 -16.97 23.46 -1.34
C PRO A 148 -18.31 23.35 -2.09
N VAL A 149 -18.98 22.20 -1.94
CA VAL A 149 -20.22 21.86 -2.64
C VAL A 149 -21.38 21.54 -1.68
N ARG A 150 -22.62 21.62 -2.16
CA ARG A 150 -23.82 21.21 -1.41
C ARG A 150 -24.12 19.74 -1.62
N ASN A 151 -24.84 19.15 -0.66
CA ASN A 151 -25.41 17.81 -0.80
C ASN A 151 -26.20 17.71 -2.12
N THR A 152 -25.93 16.67 -2.91
CA THR A 152 -26.61 16.50 -4.21
C THR A 152 -27.99 15.87 -4.09
N ASP A 153 -28.27 15.21 -2.98
CA ASP A 153 -29.47 14.41 -2.76
C ASP A 153 -30.47 15.10 -1.80
N ASP A 154 -29.99 16.02 -0.96
CA ASP A 154 -30.81 16.85 -0.08
C ASP A 154 -30.64 18.35 -0.38
N PRO A 155 -31.56 18.97 -1.15
CA PRO A 155 -31.51 20.39 -1.47
C PRO A 155 -31.91 21.30 -0.29
N GLU A 156 -32.50 20.76 0.78
CA GLU A 156 -32.79 21.51 2.02
C GLU A 156 -31.57 21.57 2.94
N ASP A 157 -30.55 20.76 2.67
CA ASP A 157 -29.29 20.81 3.37
C ASP A 157 -28.53 22.11 3.05
N GLY A 158 -28.52 22.98 4.05
CA GLY A 158 -27.83 24.27 4.01
C GLY A 158 -26.31 24.16 4.04
N THR A 159 -25.77 22.99 4.38
CA THR A 159 -24.35 22.74 4.67
C THR A 159 -23.51 22.77 3.39
N LEU A 160 -22.32 23.35 3.52
CA LEU A 160 -21.28 23.31 2.49
C LEU A 160 -20.23 22.29 2.92
N TYR A 161 -19.98 21.31 2.05
CA TYR A 161 -19.04 20.24 2.29
C TYR A 161 -17.79 20.42 1.46
N GLU A 162 -16.66 20.10 2.07
CA GLU A 162 -15.38 20.03 1.38
C GLU A 162 -15.11 18.59 0.95
N VAL A 163 -14.64 18.43 -0.28
CA VAL A 163 -13.97 17.20 -0.71
C VAL A 163 -12.48 17.52 -0.75
N GLU A 164 -11.67 16.67 -0.12
CA GLU A 164 -10.23 16.80 -0.08
C GLU A 164 -9.57 15.82 -1.05
N CYS A 165 -8.38 16.16 -1.53
CA CYS A 165 -7.56 15.33 -2.40
C CYS A 165 -6.13 15.33 -1.85
N LEU A 166 -5.72 14.19 -1.31
CA LEU A 166 -4.45 13.98 -0.64
C LEU A 166 -3.60 13.00 -1.45
N THR A 167 -2.28 13.10 -1.35
CA THR A 167 -1.40 11.99 -1.69
C THR A 167 -1.55 10.86 -0.67
N PRO A 168 -1.15 9.62 -1.00
CA PRO A 168 -1.12 8.52 -0.04
C PRO A 168 -0.31 8.85 1.22
N ASP A 169 0.79 9.58 1.08
CA ASP A 169 1.65 9.99 2.20
C ASP A 169 0.96 11.02 3.10
N GLU A 170 0.33 12.06 2.52
CA GLU A 170 -0.44 13.06 3.29
C GLU A 170 -1.63 12.43 4.04
N LEU A 171 -2.31 11.45 3.43
CA LEU A 171 -3.36 10.71 4.12
C LEU A 171 -2.79 9.86 5.27
N ALA A 172 -1.63 9.22 5.08
CA ALA A 172 -0.99 8.44 6.13
C ALA A 172 -0.56 9.32 7.31
N GLU A 173 0.02 10.50 7.04
CA GLU A 173 0.34 11.50 8.06
C GLU A 173 -0.91 11.88 8.86
N ARG A 174 -2.02 12.21 8.19
CA ARG A 174 -3.30 12.56 8.85
C ARG A 174 -3.87 11.41 9.69
N ILE A 175 -3.79 10.17 9.20
CA ILE A 175 -4.25 9.00 9.97
C ILE A 175 -3.44 8.85 11.26
N ASN A 176 -2.13 9.08 11.19
CA ASN A 176 -1.21 8.93 12.31
C ASN A 176 -1.32 10.07 13.34
N ASP A 177 -1.52 11.31 12.87
CA ASP A 177 -1.48 12.50 13.74
C ASP A 177 -2.86 12.92 14.27
N ASP A 178 -3.91 12.88 13.43
CA ASP A 178 -5.21 13.47 13.75
C ASP A 178 -6.29 12.44 14.11
N GLY A 179 -6.00 11.15 14.02
CA GLY A 179 -6.93 10.08 14.42
C GLY A 179 -8.20 10.04 13.56
N PHE A 180 -8.10 9.47 12.36
CA PHE A 180 -9.19 9.35 11.38
C PHE A 180 -10.43 8.55 11.87
N ALA A 181 -10.33 7.86 13.01
CA ALA A 181 -11.33 6.91 13.49
C ALA A 181 -12.67 7.52 13.93
N TYR A 182 -12.74 8.84 14.13
CA TYR A 182 -13.95 9.55 14.59
C TYR A 182 -14.58 10.45 13.53
N ALA A 183 -14.01 10.52 12.33
CA ALA A 183 -14.56 11.31 11.24
C ALA A 183 -15.65 10.50 10.51
N GLU A 184 -16.81 11.12 10.27
CA GLU A 184 -17.86 10.57 9.39
C GLU A 184 -17.51 10.86 7.92
N ASP A 185 -16.30 10.47 7.51
CA ASP A 185 -15.78 10.68 6.17
C ASP A 185 -15.56 9.34 5.44
N TYR A 186 -15.89 9.33 4.16
CA TYR A 186 -15.46 8.28 3.25
C TYR A 186 -14.10 8.61 2.65
N VAL A 187 -13.32 7.56 2.37
CA VAL A 187 -12.02 7.66 1.68
C VAL A 187 -12.03 6.76 0.45
N ARG A 188 -11.54 7.27 -0.69
CA ARG A 188 -11.33 6.48 -1.90
C ARG A 188 -10.03 6.87 -2.61
N PHE A 189 -9.25 5.87 -3.02
CA PHE A 189 -8.09 6.08 -3.88
C PHE A 189 -8.49 6.03 -5.35
N ILE A 190 -8.10 7.05 -6.11
CA ILE A 190 -8.34 7.18 -7.55
C ILE A 190 -7.00 7.40 -8.25
N ASP A 191 -6.76 6.67 -9.35
CA ASP A 191 -5.62 6.93 -10.22
C ASP A 191 -5.95 8.05 -11.22
N MET A 192 -5.44 9.25 -10.95
CA MET A 192 -5.66 10.44 -11.77
C MET A 192 -4.99 10.33 -13.15
N GLY A 193 -3.97 9.49 -13.29
CA GLY A 193 -3.30 9.23 -14.57
C GLY A 193 -4.21 8.49 -15.56
N HIS A 194 -5.14 7.68 -15.06
CA HIS A 194 -6.11 6.94 -15.87
C HIS A 194 -7.31 7.78 -16.32
N LEU A 195 -7.66 8.85 -15.60
CA LEU A 195 -8.77 9.76 -15.94
C LEU A 195 -8.40 10.80 -17.02
N GLN A 196 -7.11 11.12 -17.19
CA GLN A 196 -6.65 12.05 -18.24
C GLN A 196 -6.56 11.39 -19.63
N THR A 197 -6.54 10.06 -19.72
CA THR A 197 -6.35 9.34 -20.99
C THR A 197 -7.62 9.14 -21.82
N ASP A 198 -8.79 9.56 -21.33
CA ASP A 198 -10.08 9.44 -22.04
C ASP A 198 -10.47 10.70 -22.83
N VAL A 199 -9.54 11.66 -22.99
CA VAL A 199 -9.74 12.88 -23.79
C VAL A 199 -8.68 12.96 -24.90
N GLU A 200 -8.76 12.06 -25.88
CA GLU A 200 -8.23 12.28 -27.25
C GLU A 200 -8.94 11.40 -28.29
#